data_AF-A0A377VWL6-F1
#
_entry.id   AF-A0A377VWL6-F1
#
_cell.length_a   1.000
_cell.length_b   1.000
_cell.length_c   1.000
_cell.angle_alpha   90.00
_cell.angle_beta   90.00
_cell.angle_gamma   90.00
#
_symmetry.space_group_name_H-M   'P 1'
#
loop_
_entity.id
_entity.type
_entity.pdbx_description
1 polymer ?
#
loop_
_entity_poly.entity_id
_entity_poly.type
_entity_poly.pdbx_seq_one_letter_code
_entity_poly.pdbx_strand_id
1 'polypeptide(L)'
;MRRNILDGLVKADPEDKAALTSSGKRYIDQLTSLDGWAKAQFSAIPLAKRKVLTSHDAFGYFGRAYHVTFLAPQGLSSESEASAAQVAALIKQIKADGVHTWFMENQLDPRLVKQIASATGAQPGGRTLSGSAI
;
A
#
# COMPACT_ATOMS: atom_id res chain seq x y z
N MET A 1 -17.00 -4.04 2.84
CA MET A 1 -16.48 -3.63 4.16
C MET A 1 -17.17 -2.37 4.70
N ARG A 2 -17.05 -1.20 4.07
CA ARG A 2 -17.59 0.09 4.58
C ARG A 2 -19.11 0.09 4.85
N ARG A 3 -19.91 -0.42 3.91
CA ARG A 3 -21.36 -0.62 4.09
C ARG A 3 -21.67 -1.62 5.20
N ASN A 4 -20.95 -2.75 5.25
CA ASN A 4 -21.17 -3.80 6.25
C ASN A 4 -20.97 -3.30 7.69
N ILE A 5 -20.03 -2.38 7.94
CA ILE A 5 -19.83 -1.77 9.27
C ILE A 5 -21.00 -0.86 9.62
N LEU A 6 -21.43 0.00 8.69
CA LEU A 6 -22.59 0.86 8.90
C LEU A 6 -23.87 0.04 9.15
N ASP A 7 -24.11 -0.99 8.33
CA ASP A 7 -25.26 -1.87 8.47
C ASP A 7 -25.22 -2.65 9.80
N GLY A 8 -24.02 -3.01 10.27
CA GLY A 8 -23.81 -3.65 11.57
C GLY A 8 -24.11 -2.72 12.74
N LEU A 9 -23.61 -1.48 12.70
CA LEU A 9 -23.85 -0.47 13.74
C LEU A 9 -25.32 -0.09 13.82
N VAL A 10 -25.99 0.10 12.68
CA VAL A 10 -27.44 0.41 12.63
C VAL A 10 -28.28 -0.75 13.17
N LYS A 11 -27.84 -2.00 13.01
CA LYS A 11 -28.51 -3.16 13.60
C LYS A 11 -28.28 -3.28 15.11
N ALA A 12 -27.09 -2.91 15.59
CA ALA A 12 -26.74 -2.97 17.00
C ALA A 12 -27.38 -1.82 17.80
N ASP A 13 -27.55 -0.65 17.18
CA ASP A 13 -28.18 0.53 17.79
C ASP A 13 -29.21 1.17 16.85
N PRO A 14 -30.47 0.70 16.90
CA PRO A 14 -31.55 1.24 16.07
C PRO A 14 -32.00 2.66 16.46
N GLU A 15 -31.76 3.08 17.71
CA GLU A 15 -32.16 4.40 18.21
C GLU A 15 -31.29 5.49 17.57
N ASP A 16 -29.99 5.22 17.41
CA ASP A 16 -29.03 6.12 16.75
C ASP A 16 -28.99 5.96 15.21
N LYS A 17 -29.88 5.17 14.62
CA LYS A 17 -29.90 4.86 13.18
C LYS A 17 -29.77 6.09 12.28
N ALA A 18 -30.50 7.17 12.58
CA ALA A 18 -30.48 8.39 11.77
C ALA A 18 -29.11 9.08 11.80
N ALA A 19 -28.51 9.17 12.99
CA ALA A 19 -27.18 9.75 13.19
C ALA A 19 -26.09 8.88 12.53
N LEU A 20 -26.13 7.57 12.75
CA LEU A 20 -25.21 6.59 12.16
C LEU A 20 -25.30 6.58 10.62
N THR A 21 -26.51 6.65 10.06
CA THR A 21 -26.71 6.69 8.60
C THR A 21 -26.16 8.00 8.00
N SER A 22 -26.39 9.13 8.66
CA SER A 22 -25.91 10.44 8.18
C SER A 22 -24.38 10.55 8.22
N SER A 23 -23.76 10.16 9.34
CA SER A 23 -22.30 10.17 9.49
C SER A 23 -21.64 9.12 8.61
N GLY A 24 -22.19 7.90 8.56
CA GLY A 24 -21.73 6.80 7.74
C GLY A 24 -21.79 7.12 6.25
N LYS A 25 -22.88 7.73 5.77
CA LYS A 25 -22.99 8.16 4.37
C LYS A 25 -21.93 9.20 4.04
N ARG A 26 -21.76 10.23 4.88
CA ARG A 26 -20.76 11.28 4.68
C ARG A 26 -19.36 10.69 4.56
N TYR A 27 -19.01 9.77 5.45
CA TYR A 27 -17.71 9.11 5.43
C TYR A 27 -17.52 8.21 4.20
N ILE A 28 -18.57 7.50 3.77
CA ILE A 28 -18.55 6.72 2.53
C ILE A 28 -18.31 7.63 1.31
N ASP A 29 -18.96 8.78 1.25
CA ASP A 29 -18.82 9.74 0.14
C ASP A 29 -17.39 10.33 0.09
N GLN A 30 -16.81 10.64 1.25
CA GLN A 30 -15.40 11.09 1.34
C GLN A 30 -14.43 10.03 0.80
N LEU A 31 -14.61 8.77 1.22
CA LEU A 31 -13.75 7.68 0.76
C LEU A 31 -13.95 7.34 -0.72
N THR A 32 -15.17 7.50 -1.26
CA THR A 32 -15.44 7.36 -2.70
C THR A 32 -14.75 8.47 -3.50
N SER A 33 -14.81 9.71 -3.00
CA SER A 33 -14.12 10.84 -3.63
C SER A 33 -12.60 10.66 -3.62
N LEU A 34 -12.05 10.19 -2.50
CA LEU A 34 -10.63 9.88 -2.37
C LEU A 34 -10.18 8.76 -3.32
N ASP A 35 -10.96 7.67 -3.42
CA ASP A 35 -10.69 6.57 -4.37
C ASP A 35 -10.69 7.06 -5.82
N GLY A 36 -11.67 7.91 -6.19
CA GLY A 36 -11.73 8.53 -7.51
C GLY A 36 -10.52 9.42 -7.81
N TRP A 37 -10.14 10.26 -6.85
CA TRP A 37 -8.94 11.10 -6.97
C TRP A 37 -7.67 10.24 -7.12
N ALA A 38 -7.49 9.21 -6.29
CA ALA A 38 -6.32 8.33 -6.35
C ALA A 38 -6.23 7.61 -7.71
N LYS A 39 -7.35 7.07 -8.21
CA LYS A 39 -7.39 6.45 -9.55
C LYS A 39 -6.94 7.42 -10.64
N ALA A 40 -7.35 8.68 -10.59
CA ALA A 40 -6.93 9.70 -11.54
C ALA A 40 -5.41 9.96 -11.47
N GLN A 41 -4.86 10.10 -10.25
CA GLN A 41 -3.42 10.32 -10.06
C GLN A 41 -2.58 9.15 -10.59
N PHE A 42 -2.94 7.91 -10.24
CA PHE A 42 -2.19 6.75 -10.73
C PHE A 42 -2.37 6.53 -12.24
N SER A 43 -3.55 6.84 -12.79
CA SER A 43 -3.80 6.72 -14.23
C SER A 43 -2.89 7.61 -15.09
N ALA A 44 -2.46 8.76 -14.55
CA ALA A 44 -1.52 9.66 -15.22
C ALA A 44 -0.08 9.10 -15.31
N ILE A 45 0.27 8.09 -14.50
CA ILE A 45 1.59 7.45 -14.52
C ILE A 45 1.56 6.31 -15.55
N PRO A 46 2.54 6.16 -16.47
CA PRO A 46 2.59 5.01 -17.38
C PRO A 46 2.65 3.68 -16.61
N LEU A 47 1.87 2.67 -17.01
CA LEU A 47 1.80 1.36 -16.33
C LEU A 47 3.18 0.74 -16.06
N ALA A 48 4.10 0.82 -17.04
CA ALA A 48 5.46 0.31 -16.92
C ALA A 48 6.25 0.94 -15.75
N LYS A 49 5.89 2.16 -15.33
CA LYS A 49 6.52 2.91 -14.24
C LYS A 49 5.79 2.75 -12.90
N ARG A 50 4.65 2.05 -12.85
CA ARG A 50 3.87 1.83 -11.61
C ARG A 50 4.42 0.63 -10.83
N LYS A 51 5.71 0.66 -10.55
CA LYS A 51 6.41 -0.39 -9.82
C LYS A 51 7.11 0.21 -8.62
N VAL A 52 6.93 -0.40 -7.45
CA VAL A 52 7.40 0.14 -6.19
C VAL A 52 8.01 -0.98 -5.34
N LEU A 53 9.18 -0.72 -4.76
CA LEU A 53 9.76 -1.59 -3.73
C LEU A 53 9.23 -1.23 -2.34
N THR A 54 8.73 -2.21 -1.59
CA THR A 54 8.28 -2.11 -0.19
C THR A 54 9.02 -3.11 0.69
N SER A 55 8.83 -3.02 2.01
CA SER A 55 9.43 -3.94 2.98
C SER A 55 8.75 -5.32 3.01
N HIS A 56 7.43 -5.37 2.85
CA HIS A 56 6.63 -6.59 2.83
C HIS A 56 5.44 -6.44 1.86
N ASP A 57 4.81 -7.57 1.52
CA ASP A 57 3.72 -7.66 0.55
C ASP A 57 2.34 -7.34 1.16
N ALA A 58 2.15 -6.19 1.82
CA ALA A 58 0.84 -5.80 2.39
C ALA A 58 -0.10 -5.08 1.41
N PHE A 59 0.42 -4.59 0.28
CA PHE A 59 -0.31 -3.67 -0.59
C PHE A 59 -1.10 -4.36 -1.71
N GLY A 60 -1.39 -5.66 -1.61
CA GLY A 60 -2.09 -6.40 -2.66
C GLY A 60 -3.44 -5.82 -3.07
N TYR A 61 -4.25 -5.31 -2.12
CA TYR A 61 -5.52 -4.63 -2.45
C TYR A 61 -5.29 -3.31 -3.18
N PHE A 62 -4.29 -2.54 -2.75
CA PHE A 62 -3.91 -1.28 -3.39
C PHE A 62 -3.42 -1.53 -4.82
N GLY A 63 -2.54 -2.51 -5.01
CA GLY A 63 -1.99 -2.86 -6.32
C GLY A 63 -3.08 -3.27 -7.30
N ARG A 64 -4.08 -4.02 -6.86
CA ARG A 64 -5.26 -4.36 -7.67
C ARG A 64 -6.15 -3.16 -7.99
N ALA A 65 -6.38 -2.27 -7.02
CA ALA A 65 -7.26 -1.11 -7.20
C ALA A 65 -6.68 -0.02 -8.11
N TYR A 66 -5.36 0.17 -8.10
CA TYR A 66 -4.68 1.28 -8.79
C TYR A 66 -3.66 0.84 -9.85
N HIS A 67 -3.56 -0.47 -10.13
CA HIS A 67 -2.61 -1.07 -11.07
C HIS A 67 -1.16 -0.73 -10.74
N VAL A 68 -0.78 -0.91 -9.48
CA VAL A 68 0.59 -0.74 -8.98
C VAL A 68 1.16 -2.10 -8.62
N THR A 69 2.34 -2.41 -9.16
CA THR A 69 3.09 -3.62 -8.80
C THR A 69 3.99 -3.32 -7.62
N PHE A 70 3.76 -4.01 -6.51
CA PHE A 70 4.64 -3.96 -5.35
C PHE A 70 5.62 -5.13 -5.40
N LEU A 71 6.89 -4.82 -5.21
CA LEU A 71 7.96 -5.80 -5.05
C LEU A 71 8.37 -5.75 -3.59
N ALA A 72 8.46 -6.89 -2.92
CA ALA A 72 8.88 -6.96 -1.53
C ALA A 72 9.84 -8.14 -1.31
N PRO A 73 10.86 -7.96 -0.44
CA PRO A 73 11.74 -9.05 -0.04
C PRO A 73 11.06 -10.04 0.90
N GLN A 74 10.11 -9.58 1.73
CA GLN A 74 9.35 -10.41 2.65
C GLN A 74 7.93 -10.62 2.13
N GLY A 75 7.42 -11.84 2.27
CA GLY A 75 6.02 -12.17 1.97
C GLY A 75 5.05 -11.61 3.01
N LEU A 76 3.77 -11.95 2.87
CA LEU A 76 2.70 -11.53 3.79
C LEU A 76 2.88 -12.01 5.24
N SER A 77 3.61 -13.11 5.47
CA SER A 77 3.90 -13.66 6.79
C SER A 77 5.27 -13.20 7.28
N SER A 78 5.30 -12.49 8.41
CA SER A 78 6.46 -11.83 9.01
C SER A 78 7.49 -12.75 9.69
N GLU A 79 7.39 -14.06 9.52
CA GLU A 79 8.14 -15.00 10.39
C GLU A 79 9.46 -15.51 9.81
N SER A 80 9.80 -15.20 8.56
CA SER A 80 11.11 -15.54 8.01
C SER A 80 11.75 -14.36 7.28
N GLU A 81 12.97 -14.03 7.70
CA GLU A 81 13.84 -13.14 6.94
C GLU A 81 14.08 -13.71 5.54
N ALA A 82 14.13 -12.85 4.53
CA ALA A 82 14.40 -13.26 3.16
C ALA A 82 15.80 -13.88 3.05
N SER A 83 15.89 -15.07 2.46
CA SER A 83 17.18 -15.71 2.18
C SER A 83 18.03 -14.89 1.19
N ALA A 84 19.36 -15.05 1.25
CA ALA A 84 20.27 -14.37 0.34
C ALA A 84 19.94 -14.60 -1.15
N ALA A 85 19.47 -15.80 -1.51
CA ALA A 85 19.05 -16.12 -2.88
C ALA A 85 17.82 -15.32 -3.32
N GLN A 86 16.83 -15.15 -2.43
CA GLN A 86 15.64 -14.33 -2.70
C GLN A 86 16.01 -12.85 -2.87
N VAL A 87 16.91 -12.35 -2.03
CA VAL A 87 17.42 -10.97 -2.12
C VAL A 87 18.15 -10.73 -3.45
N ALA A 88 19.01 -11.66 -3.87
CA ALA A 88 19.72 -11.57 -5.15
C ALA A 88 18.77 -11.60 -6.36
N ALA A 89 17.76 -12.49 -6.33
CA ALA A 89 16.74 -12.56 -7.36
C ALA A 89 15.94 -11.24 -7.44
N LEU A 90 15.57 -10.67 -6.29
CA LEU A 90 14.86 -9.40 -6.21
C LEU A 90 15.69 -8.23 -6.74
N ILE A 91 16.98 -8.15 -6.41
CA ILE A 91 17.89 -7.13 -6.97
C ILE A 91 17.94 -7.22 -8.50
N LYS A 92 18.02 -8.44 -9.05
CA LYS A 92 18.00 -8.65 -10.49
C LYS A 92 16.68 -8.20 -11.11
N GLN A 93 15.56 -8.53 -10.47
CA GLN A 93 14.23 -8.12 -10.92
C GLN A 93 14.08 -6.59 -10.93
N ILE A 94 14.47 -5.91 -9.84
CA ILE A 94 14.40 -4.45 -9.72
C ILE A 94 15.18 -3.75 -10.84
N LYS A 95 16.38 -4.26 -11.16
CA LYS A 95 17.20 -3.73 -12.25
C LYS A 95 16.56 -3.96 -13.62
N ALA A 96 16.07 -5.18 -13.87
CA ALA A 96 15.42 -5.54 -15.13
C ALA A 96 14.14 -4.72 -15.36
N ASP A 97 13.40 -4.44 -14.29
CA ASP A 97 12.13 -3.72 -14.32
C ASP A 97 12.26 -2.19 -14.31
N GLY A 98 13.47 -1.66 -14.13
CA GLY A 98 13.70 -0.22 -14.03
C GLY A 98 12.99 0.41 -12.83
N VAL A 99 12.93 -0.29 -11.69
CA VAL A 99 12.29 0.26 -10.49
C VAL A 99 13.23 1.27 -9.84
N HIS A 100 12.86 2.54 -9.92
CA HIS A 100 13.68 3.65 -9.45
C HIS A 100 13.28 4.17 -8.06
N THR A 101 12.19 3.66 -7.48
CA THR A 101 11.60 4.23 -6.27
C THR A 101 11.24 3.17 -5.24
N TRP A 102 11.58 3.43 -3.98
CA TRP A 102 11.20 2.62 -2.84
C TRP A 102 10.48 3.42 -1.76
N PHE A 103 9.58 2.76 -1.03
CA PHE A 103 8.89 3.31 0.14
C PHE A 103 9.06 2.35 1.32
N MET A 104 9.16 2.93 2.51
CA MET A 104 9.25 2.17 3.75
C MET A 104 8.06 2.42 4.66
N GLU A 105 7.78 1.42 5.49
CA GLU A 105 6.88 1.53 6.63
C GLU A 105 7.70 1.54 7.93
N ASN A 106 7.26 2.29 8.93
CA ASN A 106 8.03 2.57 10.14
C ASN A 106 8.17 1.36 11.09
N GLN A 107 7.40 0.28 10.87
CA GLN A 107 7.30 -0.86 11.79
C GLN A 107 8.26 -2.01 11.47
N LEU A 108 9.06 -1.92 10.40
CA LEU A 108 9.93 -2.99 9.95
C LEU A 108 11.39 -2.56 9.83
N ASP A 109 12.28 -3.53 10.00
CA ASP A 109 13.73 -3.32 9.91
C ASP A 109 14.13 -2.74 8.53
N PRO A 110 14.67 -1.50 8.46
CA PRO A 110 15.05 -0.86 7.21
C PRO A 110 16.22 -1.51 6.49
N ARG A 111 17.03 -2.32 7.18
CA ARG A 111 18.36 -2.72 6.70
C ARG A 111 18.29 -3.39 5.34
N LEU A 112 17.35 -4.32 5.16
CA LEU A 112 17.25 -5.10 3.93
C LEU A 112 16.79 -4.27 2.73
N VAL A 113 15.75 -3.43 2.90
CA VAL A 113 15.27 -2.54 1.83
C VAL A 113 16.35 -1.54 1.42
N LYS A 114 17.08 -0.97 2.40
CA LYS A 114 18.19 -0.06 2.13
C LYS A 114 19.34 -0.74 1.40
N GLN A 115 19.70 -1.97 1.79
CA GLN A 115 20.72 -2.75 1.09
C GLN A 115 20.35 -2.99 -0.38
N ILE A 116 19.11 -3.40 -0.63
CA ILE A 116 18.59 -3.62 -1.98
C ILE A 116 18.57 -2.30 -2.78
N ALA A 117 18.11 -1.20 -2.16
CA ALA A 117 18.10 0.12 -2.79
C ALA A 117 19.51 0.58 -3.18
N SER A 118 20.50 0.44 -2.28
CA SER A 118 21.90 0.75 -2.58
C SER A 118 22.46 -0.11 -3.72
N ALA A 119 22.10 -1.40 -3.78
CA ALA A 119 22.57 -2.32 -4.83
C ALA A 119 21.92 -2.05 -6.21
N THR A 120 20.77 -1.37 -6.24
CA THR A 120 19.96 -1.16 -7.44
C THR A 120 19.96 0.30 -7.92
N GLY A 121 20.35 1.24 -7.06
CA GLY A 121 20.29 2.67 -7.33
C GLY A 121 18.90 3.29 -7.10
N ALA A 122 17.95 2.53 -6.54
CA ALA A 122 16.61 3.02 -6.26
C ALA A 122 16.62 4.13 -5.20
N GLN A 123 15.86 5.19 -5.44
CA GLN A 123 15.78 6.37 -4.59
C GLN A 123 14.54 6.34 -3.70
N PRO A 124 14.57 6.94 -2.50
CA PRO A 124 13.38 7.05 -1.65
C PRO A 124 12.32 7.92 -2.32
N GLY A 125 11.08 7.43 -2.36
CA GLY A 125 9.95 8.12 -3.01
C GLY A 125 9.30 9.25 -2.22
N GLY A 126 9.78 9.54 -1.00
CA GLY A 126 9.22 10.54 -0.10
C GLY A 126 9.14 10.04 1.35
N ARG A 127 8.49 10.83 2.23
CA ARG A 127 8.25 10.43 3.63
C ARG A 127 7.38 9.17 3.67
N THR A 128 7.84 8.23 4.50
CA THR A 128 7.22 6.97 4.94
C THR A 128 5.70 6.95 4.79
N LEU A 129 5.14 5.87 4.22
CA LEU A 129 3.69 5.62 4.27
C LEU A 129 3.32 5.31 5.72
N SER A 130 3.22 6.36 6.53
CA SER A 130 2.82 6.26 7.93
C SER A 130 1.32 6.07 8.00
N GLY A 131 0.87 4.94 8.54
CA GLY A 131 -0.49 4.76 9.06
C GLY A 131 -0.78 5.62 10.31
N SER A 132 -0.16 6.79 10.42
CA SER A 132 -0.32 7.73 11.54
C SER A 132 -0.15 9.14 11.01
N ALA A 133 -1.16 9.59 10.27
CA ALA A 133 -1.48 10.99 10.07
C ALA A 133 -2.87 11.06 9.41
N ILE A 134 -3.92 10.73 10.18
CA ILE A 134 -4.97 11.67 10.63
C ILE A 134 -5.58 11.07 11.90
#